data_AF-A0A1A6GRK3-F1
#
_entry.id   AF-A0A1A6GRK3-F1
#
_cell.length_a   1.000
_cell.length_b   1.000
_cell.length_c   1.000
_cell.angle_alpha   90.00
_cell.angle_beta   90.00
_cell.angle_gamma   90.00
#
_symmetry.space_group_name_H-M   'P 1'
#
loop_
_entity.id
_entity.type
_entity.pdbx_description
1 polymer ?
#
loop_
_entity_poly.entity_id
_entity_poly.type
_entity_poly.pdbx_seq_one_letter_code
_entity_poly.pdbx_strand_id
1 'polypeptide(L)'
;IKWEPDENGVIAFDCRNRKWYIQAATSPKDVVILVDVSGSMKGLRLTIAKQTVSSILDTLGDDDFFNIITYNEELHYVEPCLNGTLVQADRTNKEGTDIYDDFGAKIPKYGTLPQHFREHLDKLFAKGIGMLDIALNEAFNILSDAIMLITDGAVDTYDTIFAKYNWPDRKGPTEGLRSDILEYFLGKIPEEGPRNRVWPPIKKPWCHKLAMLSPKTSSCPKSINQDAEKWVGSDHDFEDPTVMQLNLKVRIFTYLIGREAAFADNLKWMACANKGFFTQISTLADVQENVMEYLHVLSRPKVIDQEHDVVWTEAYIDS
;
A
#
# COMPACT_ATOMS: atom_id res chain seq x y z
N ILE A 1 11.57 28.55 -20.99
CA ILE A 1 12.03 27.15 -20.92
C ILE A 1 11.46 26.45 -22.16
N LYS A 2 12.32 25.91 -23.02
CA LYS A 2 11.93 25.17 -24.22
C LYS A 2 12.30 23.72 -23.95
N TRP A 3 11.32 22.82 -23.97
CA TRP A 3 11.55 21.39 -23.78
C TRP A 3 12.33 20.82 -24.97
N GLU A 4 13.38 20.07 -24.69
CA GLU A 4 14.16 19.36 -25.71
C GLU A 4 13.58 17.96 -25.89
N PRO A 5 13.03 17.64 -27.07
CA PRO A 5 12.57 16.28 -27.34
C PRO A 5 13.77 15.35 -27.55
N ASP A 6 13.55 14.06 -27.38
CA ASP A 6 14.53 13.03 -27.72
C ASP A 6 14.80 12.95 -29.23
N GLU A 7 15.69 12.02 -29.64
CA GLU A 7 16.03 11.77 -31.05
C GLU A 7 14.81 11.45 -31.93
N ASN A 8 13.70 10.98 -31.34
CA ASN A 8 12.46 10.64 -32.01
C ASN A 8 11.40 11.76 -31.95
N GLY A 9 11.74 12.93 -31.39
CA GLY A 9 10.81 14.05 -31.25
C GLY A 9 9.84 13.92 -30.07
N VAL A 10 10.05 12.97 -29.15
CA VAL A 10 9.16 12.68 -28.02
C VAL A 10 9.69 13.33 -26.75
N ILE A 11 8.80 13.99 -26.01
CA ILE A 11 9.09 14.51 -24.67
C ILE A 11 8.60 13.46 -23.67
N ALA A 12 9.52 12.64 -23.16
CA ALA A 12 9.23 11.63 -22.14
C ALA A 12 9.25 12.18 -20.70
N PHE A 13 9.18 13.51 -20.53
CA PHE A 13 9.24 14.14 -19.21
C PHE A 13 7.90 14.01 -18.48
N ASP A 14 7.88 13.26 -17.38
CA ASP A 14 6.81 13.27 -16.38
C ASP A 14 7.39 13.77 -15.05
N CYS A 15 6.81 14.83 -14.48
CA CYS A 15 7.25 15.38 -13.20
C CYS A 15 6.93 14.46 -12.03
N ARG A 16 5.88 13.64 -12.13
CA ARG A 16 5.43 12.77 -11.03
C ARG A 16 6.47 11.70 -10.72
N ASN A 17 7.21 11.25 -11.73
CA ASN A 17 8.23 10.21 -11.61
C ASN A 17 9.59 10.76 -11.17
N ARG A 18 9.69 12.04 -10.82
CA ARG A 18 10.95 12.66 -10.41
C ARG A 18 11.16 12.53 -8.91
N LYS A 19 12.39 12.21 -8.50
CA LYS A 19 12.79 12.11 -7.08
C LYS A 19 12.33 13.34 -6.27
N TRP A 20 12.53 14.55 -6.81
CA TRP A 20 12.13 15.80 -6.15
C TRP A 20 10.63 15.92 -5.92
N TYR A 21 9.81 15.40 -6.83
CA TYR A 21 8.36 15.43 -6.68
C TYR A 21 7.92 14.42 -5.61
N ILE A 22 8.46 13.21 -5.68
CA ILE A 22 8.10 12.10 -4.78
C ILE A 22 8.50 12.42 -3.33
N GLN A 23 9.71 12.95 -3.12
CA GLN A 23 10.24 13.28 -1.80
C GLN A 23 9.50 14.46 -1.15
N ALA A 24 9.05 15.43 -1.95
CA ALA A 24 8.17 16.49 -1.47
C ALA A 24 6.76 15.97 -1.13
N ALA A 25 6.22 15.08 -1.97
CA ALA A 25 4.84 14.60 -1.85
C ALA A 25 4.62 13.58 -0.73
N THR A 26 5.64 12.80 -0.35
CA THR A 26 5.51 11.67 0.60
C THR A 26 6.59 11.71 1.67
N SER A 27 6.32 11.12 2.84
CA SER A 27 7.35 10.92 3.87
C SER A 27 8.21 9.70 3.51
N PRO A 28 9.42 9.57 4.09
CA PRO A 28 10.15 8.32 4.12
C PRO A 28 9.21 7.18 4.56
N LYS A 29 9.36 6.01 3.94
CA LYS A 29 8.43 4.88 4.11
C LYS A 29 9.17 3.55 4.16
N ASP A 30 8.65 2.68 5.02
CA ASP A 30 9.09 1.30 5.16
C ASP A 30 8.12 0.36 4.44
N VAL A 31 8.56 -0.33 3.38
CA VAL A 31 7.67 -1.07 2.47
C VAL A 31 8.06 -2.54 2.33
N VAL A 32 7.11 -3.45 2.55
CA VAL A 32 7.28 -4.88 2.20
C VAL A 32 6.52 -5.16 0.91
N ILE A 33 7.22 -5.69 -0.10
CA ILE A 33 6.64 -6.06 -1.39
C ILE A 33 6.46 -7.58 -1.45
N LEU A 34 5.21 -8.03 -1.50
CA LEU A 34 4.84 -9.44 -1.68
C LEU A 34 4.61 -9.73 -3.16
N VAL A 35 5.34 -10.68 -3.73
CA VAL A 35 5.25 -11.05 -5.15
C VAL A 35 4.80 -12.51 -5.29
N ASP A 36 3.66 -12.70 -5.93
CA ASP A 36 3.17 -14.03 -6.29
C ASP A 36 4.06 -14.64 -7.39
N VAL A 37 4.66 -15.79 -7.09
CA VAL A 37 5.43 -16.61 -8.03
C VAL A 37 4.81 -18.01 -8.17
N SER A 38 3.51 -18.13 -7.94
CA SER A 38 2.73 -19.34 -8.20
C SER A 38 2.65 -19.66 -9.70
N GLY A 39 2.24 -20.89 -10.03
CA GLY A 39 2.19 -21.37 -11.40
C GLY A 39 1.27 -20.57 -12.33
N SER A 40 0.22 -19.92 -11.80
CA SER A 40 -0.70 -19.07 -12.57
C SER A 40 -0.04 -17.81 -13.10
N MET A 41 1.02 -17.34 -12.43
CA MET A 41 1.81 -16.19 -12.84
C MET A 41 2.74 -16.49 -14.02
N LYS A 42 2.83 -17.72 -14.52
CA LYS A 42 3.77 -18.09 -15.59
C LYS A 42 3.58 -17.28 -16.87
N GLY A 43 4.69 -16.90 -17.51
CA GLY A 43 4.70 -16.18 -18.78
C GLY A 43 4.52 -14.67 -18.58
N LEU A 44 3.59 -14.07 -19.32
CA LEU A 44 3.42 -12.61 -19.36
C LEU A 44 3.06 -12.01 -17.99
N ARG A 45 2.30 -12.72 -17.15
CA ARG A 45 1.90 -12.23 -15.82
C ARG A 45 3.12 -11.97 -14.94
N LEU A 46 4.05 -12.92 -14.83
CA LEU A 46 5.28 -12.74 -14.07
C LEU A 46 6.17 -11.66 -14.68
N THR A 47 6.21 -11.51 -16.01
CA THR A 47 6.92 -10.38 -16.65
C THR A 47 6.32 -9.02 -16.25
N ILE A 48 5.00 -8.89 -16.23
CA ILE A 48 4.32 -7.67 -15.78
C ILE A 48 4.56 -7.46 -14.27
N ALA A 49 4.53 -8.52 -13.46
CA ALA A 49 4.81 -8.43 -12.03
C ALA A 49 6.24 -7.94 -11.76
N LYS A 50 7.26 -8.51 -12.42
CA LYS A 50 8.65 -8.03 -12.35
C LYS A 50 8.77 -6.57 -12.74
N GLN A 51 8.14 -6.16 -13.84
CA GLN A 51 8.13 -4.77 -14.27
C GLN A 51 7.42 -3.85 -13.26
N THR A 52 6.36 -4.33 -12.62
CA THR A 52 5.62 -3.61 -11.57
C THR A 52 6.50 -3.39 -10.35
N VAL A 53 7.17 -4.45 -9.87
CA VAL A 53 8.15 -4.33 -8.77
C VAL A 53 9.27 -3.38 -9.15
N SER A 54 9.84 -3.51 -10.34
CA SER A 54 10.88 -2.61 -10.86
C SER A 54 10.42 -1.16 -10.85
N SER A 55 9.20 -0.90 -11.32
CA SER A 55 8.60 0.45 -11.31
C SER A 55 8.35 0.96 -9.90
N ILE A 56 8.00 0.10 -8.94
CA ILE A 56 7.87 0.50 -7.53
C ILE A 56 9.24 0.89 -6.97
N LEU A 57 10.28 0.09 -7.22
CA LEU A 57 11.66 0.41 -6.78
C LEU A 57 12.16 1.73 -7.35
N ASP A 58 11.79 2.08 -8.59
CA ASP A 58 12.13 3.38 -9.21
C ASP A 58 11.52 4.57 -8.45
N THR A 59 10.39 4.35 -7.75
CA THR A 59 9.73 5.40 -6.94
C THR A 59 10.28 5.52 -5.53
N LEU A 60 11.06 4.54 -5.05
CA LEU A 60 11.67 4.61 -3.73
C LEU A 60 12.90 5.52 -3.76
N GLY A 61 12.94 6.49 -2.85
CA GLY A 61 14.09 7.33 -2.59
C GLY A 61 15.08 6.67 -1.66
N ASP A 62 16.24 7.31 -1.49
CA ASP A 62 17.35 6.74 -0.72
C ASP A 62 17.06 6.77 0.80
N ASP A 63 16.10 7.58 1.26
CA ASP A 63 15.59 7.61 2.64
C ASP A 63 14.55 6.51 2.94
N ASP A 64 14.10 5.75 1.93
CA ASP A 64 13.10 4.69 2.10
C ASP A 64 13.76 3.34 2.41
N PHE A 65 13.04 2.46 3.10
CA PHE A 65 13.47 1.08 3.32
C PHE A 65 12.48 0.09 2.69
N PHE A 66 13.00 -1.03 2.20
CA PHE A 66 12.18 -2.05 1.56
C PHE A 66 12.69 -3.46 1.78
N ASN A 67 11.80 -4.43 1.57
CA ASN A 67 12.17 -5.83 1.35
C ASN A 67 11.18 -6.46 0.37
N ILE A 68 11.64 -7.45 -0.40
CA ILE A 68 10.83 -8.15 -1.38
C ILE A 68 10.77 -9.64 -1.01
N ILE A 69 9.56 -10.12 -0.79
CA ILE A 69 9.27 -11.51 -0.45
C ILE A 69 8.43 -12.09 -1.58
N THR A 70 8.90 -13.21 -2.12
CA THR A 70 8.15 -13.98 -3.09
C THR A 70 7.49 -15.17 -2.42
N TYR A 71 6.30 -15.53 -2.88
CA TYR A 71 5.57 -16.66 -2.32
C TYR A 71 5.01 -17.57 -3.41
N ASN A 72 5.09 -18.85 -3.14
CA ASN A 72 4.35 -19.91 -3.81
C ASN A 72 3.92 -20.89 -2.72
N GLU A 73 4.38 -22.14 -2.77
CA GLU A 73 4.17 -23.15 -1.73
C GLU A 73 5.02 -22.86 -0.49
N GLU A 74 6.08 -22.06 -0.66
CA GLU A 74 6.97 -21.59 0.40
C GLU A 74 7.24 -20.09 0.25
N LEU A 75 7.77 -19.47 1.30
CA LEU A 75 8.28 -18.11 1.28
C LEU A 75 9.74 -18.08 0.88
N HIS A 76 10.07 -17.16 -0.03
CA HIS A 76 11.44 -16.90 -0.45
C HIS A 76 11.71 -15.39 -0.47
N TYR A 77 12.63 -14.96 0.38
CA TYR A 77 13.21 -13.63 0.27
C TYR A 77 13.96 -13.51 -1.05
N VAL A 78 13.72 -12.44 -1.81
CA VAL A 78 14.44 -12.17 -3.07
C VAL A 78 15.93 -12.04 -2.79
N GLU A 79 16.28 -11.36 -1.70
CA GLU A 79 17.61 -11.33 -1.12
C GLU A 79 17.65 -12.18 0.16
N PRO A 80 18.23 -13.40 0.13
CA PRO A 80 18.19 -14.33 1.24
C PRO A 80 18.83 -13.81 2.54
N CYS A 81 19.77 -12.87 2.46
CA CYS A 81 20.44 -12.36 3.66
C CYS A 81 19.56 -11.43 4.52
N LEU A 82 18.44 -10.91 3.98
CA LEU A 82 17.60 -9.99 4.74
C LEU A 82 16.73 -10.68 5.77
N ASN A 83 16.28 -11.92 5.57
CA ASN A 83 15.62 -12.77 6.59
C ASN A 83 14.73 -12.02 7.62
N GLY A 84 13.78 -11.21 7.14
CA GLY A 84 12.86 -10.43 7.98
C GLY A 84 13.27 -8.98 8.31
N THR A 85 14.40 -8.51 7.76
CA THR A 85 14.89 -7.13 7.90
C THR A 85 14.59 -6.32 6.63
N LEU A 86 14.47 -5.00 6.77
CA LEU A 86 14.37 -4.08 5.64
C LEU A 86 15.76 -3.56 5.27
N VAL A 87 15.95 -3.24 4.00
CA VAL A 87 17.18 -2.63 3.48
C VAL A 87 16.89 -1.26 2.87
N GLN A 88 17.85 -0.36 2.97
CA GLN A 88 17.72 0.98 2.40
C GLN A 88 17.61 0.92 0.87
N ALA A 89 16.72 1.73 0.31
CA ALA A 89 16.45 1.85 -1.13
C ALA A 89 17.46 2.75 -1.85
N ASP A 90 18.76 2.60 -1.54
CA ASP A 90 19.83 3.27 -2.26
C ASP A 90 20.04 2.67 -3.68
N ARG A 91 20.79 3.38 -4.53
CA ARG A 91 21.11 2.89 -5.89
C ARG A 91 21.87 1.56 -5.86
N THR A 92 22.73 1.36 -4.86
CA THR A 92 23.55 0.16 -4.72
C THR A 92 22.69 -1.08 -4.48
N ASN A 93 21.67 -1.01 -3.65
CA ASN A 93 20.79 -2.13 -3.32
C ASN A 93 19.77 -2.37 -4.44
N LYS A 94 19.26 -1.31 -5.08
CA LYS A 94 18.26 -1.43 -6.17
C LYS A 94 18.83 -1.94 -7.48
N GLU A 95 19.87 -1.29 -8.01
CA GLU A 95 20.39 -1.50 -9.37
C GLU A 95 21.75 -2.19 -9.39
N GLY A 96 22.48 -2.04 -8.28
CA GLY A 96 23.86 -2.43 -8.21
C GLY A 96 24.81 -1.37 -8.72
N THR A 97 26.03 -1.41 -8.20
CA THR A 97 27.10 -0.55 -8.70
C THR A 97 27.60 -1.11 -10.02
N ASP A 98 27.39 -0.37 -11.11
CA ASP A 98 28.19 -0.52 -12.31
C ASP A 98 29.64 -0.16 -11.94
N ILE A 99 30.56 -1.11 -12.12
CA ILE A 99 31.98 -0.85 -11.94
C ILE A 99 32.51 -0.32 -13.27
N TYR A 100 33.04 0.89 -13.24
CA TYR A 100 33.78 1.48 -14.35
C TYR A 100 35.27 1.31 -14.08
N ASP A 101 36.05 1.01 -15.11
CA ASP A 101 37.49 1.13 -15.00
C ASP A 101 37.91 2.61 -14.94
N ASP A 102 39.18 2.87 -14.66
CA ASP A 102 39.77 4.22 -14.64
C ASP A 102 39.67 4.95 -15.99
N PHE A 103 39.26 4.24 -17.06
CA PHE A 103 39.05 4.77 -18.41
C PHE A 103 37.56 5.01 -18.73
N GLY A 104 36.66 4.81 -17.77
CA GLY A 104 35.22 5.04 -17.93
C GLY A 104 34.50 3.96 -18.74
N ALA A 105 35.14 2.81 -19.00
CA ALA A 105 34.49 1.67 -19.63
C ALA A 105 33.79 0.80 -18.58
N LYS A 106 32.56 0.38 -18.88
CA LYS A 106 31.79 -0.54 -18.02
C LYS A 106 32.50 -1.89 -17.97
N ILE A 107 32.99 -2.28 -16.79
CA ILE A 107 33.64 -3.58 -16.59
C ILE A 107 32.55 -4.67 -16.55
N PRO A 108 32.60 -5.68 -17.44
CA PRO A 108 31.71 -6.84 -17.34
C PRO A 108 31.94 -7.55 -16.01
N LYS A 109 30.90 -7.70 -15.18
CA LYS A 109 30.98 -8.40 -13.89
C LYS A 109 31.34 -9.88 -14.11
N TYR A 110 32.63 -10.24 -14.00
CA TYR A 110 33.09 -11.62 -13.90
C TYR A 110 33.32 -11.99 -12.43
N GLY A 111 32.33 -12.61 -11.77
CA GLY A 111 32.46 -13.15 -10.41
C GLY A 111 31.28 -12.89 -9.46
N THR A 112 31.40 -13.42 -8.23
CA THR A 112 30.46 -13.38 -7.11
C THR A 112 30.41 -12.00 -6.42
N LEU A 113 30.09 -10.95 -7.16
CA LEU A 113 29.73 -9.64 -6.58
C LEU A 113 28.23 -9.63 -6.24
N PRO A 114 27.77 -8.77 -5.31
CA PRO A 114 26.40 -8.83 -4.79
C PRO A 114 25.44 -8.80 -5.97
N GLN A 115 24.66 -9.87 -6.11
CA GLN A 115 23.56 -9.90 -7.06
C GLN A 115 22.47 -9.04 -6.44
N HIS A 116 22.09 -7.97 -7.11
CA HIS A 116 21.15 -7.00 -6.55
C HIS A 116 19.71 -7.39 -6.83
N PHE A 117 18.76 -6.70 -6.20
CA PHE A 117 17.35 -7.03 -6.27
C PHE A 117 16.83 -7.17 -7.71
N ARG A 118 17.20 -6.28 -8.63
CA ARG A 118 16.77 -6.41 -10.04
C ARG A 118 17.27 -7.69 -10.70
N GLU A 119 18.53 -8.08 -10.45
CA GLU A 119 19.09 -9.32 -10.99
C GLU A 119 18.41 -10.57 -10.39
N HIS A 120 18.05 -10.54 -9.10
CA HIS A 120 17.30 -11.63 -8.47
C HIS A 120 15.84 -11.68 -8.92
N LEU A 121 15.20 -10.53 -9.10
CA LEU A 121 13.86 -10.42 -9.68
C LEU A 121 13.82 -11.05 -11.06
N ASP A 122 14.84 -10.81 -11.90
CA ASP A 122 14.92 -11.42 -13.23
C ASP A 122 15.02 -12.94 -13.20
N LYS A 123 15.63 -13.51 -12.14
CA LYS A 123 15.76 -14.96 -11.95
C LYS A 123 14.49 -15.62 -11.40
N LEU A 124 13.49 -14.86 -10.95
CA LEU A 124 12.25 -15.45 -10.45
C LEU A 124 11.53 -16.25 -11.54
N PHE A 125 10.98 -17.39 -11.14
CA PHE A 125 10.21 -18.27 -11.99
C PHE A 125 8.94 -18.73 -11.28
N ALA A 126 7.86 -18.81 -12.05
CA ALA A 126 6.55 -19.22 -11.57
C ALA A 126 6.50 -20.75 -11.37
N LYS A 127 6.13 -21.20 -10.17
CA LYS A 127 5.90 -22.62 -9.83
C LYS A 127 4.95 -22.76 -8.64
N GLY A 128 4.30 -23.92 -8.52
CA GLY A 128 3.50 -24.27 -7.34
C GLY A 128 2.21 -23.47 -7.19
N ILE A 129 1.69 -23.42 -5.96
CA ILE A 129 0.41 -22.79 -5.56
C ILE A 129 0.72 -21.59 -4.68
N GLY A 130 0.02 -20.46 -4.81
CA GLY A 130 0.27 -19.27 -3.99
C GLY A 130 -0.36 -19.36 -2.59
N MET A 131 0.47 -19.50 -1.55
CA MET A 131 0.06 -19.47 -0.13
C MET A 131 0.14 -18.04 0.44
N LEU A 132 -0.86 -17.22 0.14
CA LEU A 132 -0.89 -15.81 0.53
C LEU A 132 -1.04 -15.60 2.06
N ASP A 133 -1.66 -16.54 2.78
CA ASP A 133 -1.79 -16.50 4.23
C ASP A 133 -0.42 -16.49 4.94
N ILE A 134 0.49 -17.38 4.54
CA ILE A 134 1.84 -17.47 5.11
C ILE A 134 2.60 -16.17 4.78
N ALA A 135 2.50 -15.69 3.54
CA ALA A 135 3.17 -14.48 3.08
C ALA A 135 2.73 -13.23 3.83
N LEU A 136 1.42 -13.08 4.07
CA LEU A 136 0.88 -11.96 4.85
C LEU A 136 1.33 -12.01 6.30
N ASN A 137 1.31 -13.19 6.95
CA ASN A 137 1.80 -13.31 8.33
C ASN A 137 3.27 -12.89 8.45
N GLU A 138 4.12 -13.32 7.50
CA GLU A 138 5.53 -12.93 7.50
C GLU A 138 5.69 -11.42 7.28
N ALA A 139 4.98 -10.84 6.31
CA ALA A 139 5.03 -9.40 6.04
C ALA A 139 4.59 -8.56 7.24
N PHE A 140 3.55 -8.99 7.98
CA PHE A 140 3.11 -8.29 9.20
C PHE A 140 4.06 -8.43 10.38
N ASN A 141 4.90 -9.46 10.42
CA ASN A 141 5.95 -9.58 11.43
C ASN A 141 7.13 -8.62 11.15
N ILE A 142 7.29 -8.16 9.90
CA ILE A 142 8.25 -7.13 9.53
C ILE A 142 7.62 -5.77 9.80
N LEU A 143 8.24 -4.98 10.68
CA LEU A 143 7.80 -3.61 10.99
C LEU A 143 7.87 -2.76 9.72
N SER A 144 6.70 -2.42 9.16
CA SER A 144 6.58 -1.68 7.92
C SER A 144 5.34 -0.78 7.94
N ASP A 145 5.39 0.31 7.18
CA ASP A 145 4.25 1.24 7.03
C ASP A 145 3.25 0.76 5.97
N ALA A 146 3.75 0.02 4.98
CA ALA A 146 2.95 -0.45 3.86
C ALA A 146 3.37 -1.84 3.38
N ILE A 147 2.36 -2.65 3.04
CA ILE A 147 2.54 -3.92 2.34
C ILE A 147 1.96 -3.77 0.94
N MET A 148 2.76 -4.07 -0.08
CA MET A 148 2.37 -4.05 -1.49
C MET A 148 2.29 -5.47 -2.02
N LEU A 149 1.07 -5.94 -2.30
CA LEU A 149 0.80 -7.28 -2.80
C LEU A 149 0.63 -7.27 -4.32
N ILE A 150 1.42 -8.06 -5.04
CA ILE A 150 1.37 -8.23 -6.49
C ILE A 150 1.02 -9.69 -6.79
N THR A 151 -0.15 -9.92 -7.37
CA THR A 151 -0.70 -11.27 -7.62
C THR A 151 -1.74 -11.24 -8.74
N ASP A 152 -2.08 -12.40 -9.32
CA ASP A 152 -3.19 -12.54 -10.25
C ASP A 152 -4.53 -12.90 -9.58
N GLY A 153 -4.56 -13.06 -8.25
CA GLY A 153 -5.81 -13.29 -7.52
C GLY A 153 -5.63 -13.62 -6.04
N ALA A 154 -6.73 -13.58 -5.29
CA ALA A 154 -6.77 -14.05 -3.91
C ALA A 154 -8.01 -14.93 -3.71
N VAL A 155 -7.82 -16.15 -3.22
CA VAL A 155 -8.92 -17.12 -3.04
C VAL A 155 -9.89 -16.67 -1.95
N ASP A 156 -9.38 -15.94 -0.96
CA ASP A 156 -10.13 -15.41 0.19
C ASP A 156 -9.70 -13.96 0.51
N THR A 157 -10.38 -13.35 1.48
CA THR A 157 -10.17 -12.00 1.98
C THR A 157 -9.18 -11.92 3.15
N TYR A 158 -8.80 -13.06 3.74
CA TYR A 158 -7.81 -13.18 4.83
C TYR A 158 -8.07 -12.23 6.02
N ASP A 159 -9.36 -11.96 6.29
CA ASP A 159 -9.85 -11.08 7.35
C ASP A 159 -9.27 -11.41 8.73
N THR A 160 -9.09 -12.69 9.05
CA THR A 160 -8.48 -13.17 10.29
C THR A 160 -7.07 -12.64 10.52
N ILE A 161 -6.25 -12.54 9.47
CA ILE A 161 -4.89 -12.00 9.56
C ILE A 161 -4.95 -10.49 9.80
N PHE A 162 -5.78 -9.77 9.05
CA PHE A 162 -5.93 -8.33 9.24
C PHE A 162 -6.53 -7.96 10.60
N ALA A 163 -7.46 -8.77 11.11
CA ALA A 163 -8.03 -8.61 12.44
C ALA A 163 -6.96 -8.78 13.54
N LYS A 164 -6.06 -9.76 13.37
CA LYS A 164 -4.97 -10.02 14.31
C LYS A 164 -3.92 -8.90 14.34
N TYR A 165 -3.48 -8.42 13.18
CA TYR A 165 -2.34 -7.51 13.09
C TYR A 165 -2.73 -6.03 12.94
N ASN A 166 -3.73 -5.70 12.12
CA ASN A 166 -4.01 -4.32 11.70
C ASN A 166 -5.29 -3.73 12.33
N TRP A 167 -6.19 -4.58 12.83
CA TRP A 167 -7.45 -4.16 13.46
C TRP A 167 -7.62 -4.66 14.91
N PRO A 168 -6.62 -4.49 15.81
CA PRO A 168 -6.75 -4.95 17.20
C PRO A 168 -7.90 -4.26 17.95
N ASP A 169 -8.23 -3.02 17.56
CA ASP A 169 -9.32 -2.23 18.14
C ASP A 169 -10.70 -2.60 17.58
N ARG A 170 -10.78 -3.37 16.48
CA ARG A 170 -12.04 -3.91 15.99
C ARG A 170 -12.35 -5.15 16.81
N LYS A 171 -12.94 -4.96 18.00
CA LYS A 171 -13.63 -6.06 18.67
C LYS A 171 -14.64 -6.63 17.67
N GLY A 172 -14.38 -7.83 17.19
CA GLY A 172 -15.31 -8.52 16.31
C GLY A 172 -16.66 -8.70 17.01
N PRO A 173 -17.72 -9.07 16.28
CA PRO A 173 -18.91 -9.63 16.90
C PRO A 173 -18.56 -11.03 17.45
N THR A 174 -17.74 -11.11 18.50
CA THR A 174 -17.48 -12.36 19.19
C THR A 174 -18.69 -12.69 20.05
N GLU A 175 -19.36 -13.79 19.71
CA GLU A 175 -20.10 -14.70 20.59
C GLU A 175 -20.43 -14.13 21.98
N GLY A 176 -21.46 -13.29 22.04
CA GLY A 176 -21.91 -12.69 23.30
C GLY A 176 -23.37 -12.23 23.30
N LEU A 177 -24.12 -12.42 22.20
CA LEU A 177 -25.57 -12.15 22.19
C LEU A 177 -26.36 -13.42 22.56
N ARG A 178 -26.06 -13.99 23.72
CA ARG A 178 -26.96 -14.94 24.41
C ARG A 178 -26.94 -14.64 25.91
N SER A 179 -27.75 -13.67 26.32
CA SER A 179 -28.71 -13.78 27.45
C SER A 179 -29.27 -12.43 27.92
N ASP A 180 -28.65 -11.30 27.58
CA ASP A 180 -29.00 -10.05 28.27
C ASP A 180 -30.07 -9.17 27.59
N ILE A 181 -30.55 -9.50 26.40
CA ILE A 181 -31.53 -8.68 25.65
C ILE A 181 -32.99 -9.11 25.89
N LEU A 182 -33.23 -10.28 26.50
CA LEU A 182 -34.59 -10.77 26.75
C LEU A 182 -35.22 -10.26 28.06
N GLU A 183 -34.44 -9.76 29.01
CA GLU A 183 -34.99 -9.13 30.23
C GLU A 183 -35.29 -7.63 30.07
N TYR A 184 -34.68 -6.95 29.09
CA TYR A 184 -34.87 -5.51 28.91
C TYR A 184 -36.18 -5.16 28.17
N PHE A 185 -36.73 -6.06 27.37
CA PHE A 185 -37.88 -5.76 26.49
C PHE A 185 -39.28 -6.14 27.05
N LEU A 186 -39.37 -6.79 28.22
CA LEU A 186 -40.67 -7.17 28.82
C LEU A 186 -41.13 -6.30 29.99
N GLY A 187 -40.42 -5.22 30.30
CA GLY A 187 -40.76 -4.35 31.43
C GLY A 187 -40.95 -2.90 31.00
N LYS A 188 -42.22 -2.46 30.95
CA LYS A 188 -42.73 -1.07 31.02
C LYS A 188 -43.22 -0.44 29.72
N ILE A 189 -44.52 -0.62 29.49
CA ILE A 189 -45.41 0.41 28.94
C ILE A 189 -45.93 1.23 30.15
N PRO A 190 -45.90 2.57 30.13
CA PRO A 190 -47.17 3.30 30.12
C PRO A 190 -47.19 4.60 29.29
N GLU A 191 -48.41 5.13 29.21
CA GLU A 191 -49.07 6.01 28.24
C GLU A 191 -48.79 7.53 28.28
N GLU A 192 -49.11 8.15 27.14
CA GLU A 192 -49.73 9.47 26.86
C GLU A 192 -49.17 10.82 27.38
N GLY A 193 -49.10 11.80 26.44
CA GLY A 193 -49.50 13.20 26.70
C GLY A 193 -48.50 14.32 26.33
N PRO A 194 -48.94 15.53 25.88
CA PRO A 194 -48.39 16.10 24.64
C PRO A 194 -47.77 17.53 24.69
N ARG A 195 -47.10 17.84 23.57
CA ARG A 195 -46.92 19.14 22.87
C ARG A 195 -45.83 20.15 23.29
N ASN A 196 -45.08 20.50 22.23
CA ASN A 196 -44.47 21.79 21.89
C ASN A 196 -43.19 22.24 22.60
N ARG A 197 -42.07 22.13 21.88
CA ARG A 197 -41.06 23.19 21.83
C ARG A 197 -40.47 23.30 20.43
N VAL A 198 -40.65 24.49 19.84
CA VAL A 198 -40.05 24.95 18.60
C VAL A 198 -38.55 25.10 18.84
N TRP A 199 -37.72 24.47 18.01
CA TRP A 199 -36.27 24.68 17.98
C TRP A 199 -35.95 25.90 17.09
N PRO A 200 -34.98 26.76 17.46
CA PRO A 200 -34.54 27.84 16.58
C PRO A 200 -33.71 27.26 15.41
N PRO A 201 -33.66 27.95 14.25
CA PRO A 201 -32.88 27.49 13.11
C PRO A 201 -31.39 27.71 13.39
N ILE A 202 -30.64 26.61 13.58
CA ILE A 202 -29.18 26.65 13.55
C ILE A 202 -28.77 26.96 12.10
N LYS A 203 -28.38 28.21 11.84
CA LYS A 203 -27.66 28.58 10.63
C LYS A 203 -26.30 27.87 10.64
N LYS A 204 -26.17 26.81 9.83
CA LYS A 204 -24.87 26.24 9.44
C LYS A 204 -24.45 26.82 8.09
N PRO A 205 -23.59 27.85 8.00
CA PRO A 205 -22.53 27.80 7.00
C PRO A 205 -21.43 26.89 7.56
N TRP A 206 -20.59 26.28 6.71
CA TRP A 206 -19.44 25.39 7.05
C TRP A 206 -19.61 23.87 6.92
N CYS A 207 -20.70 23.34 6.37
CA CYS A 207 -20.72 21.94 5.88
C CYS A 207 -20.46 21.77 4.38
N HIS A 208 -20.15 22.84 3.64
CA HIS A 208 -19.92 22.75 2.18
C HIS A 208 -18.45 22.75 1.74
N LYS A 209 -17.48 22.79 2.66
CA LYS A 209 -16.04 22.85 2.31
C LYS A 209 -15.20 21.62 2.67
N LEU A 210 -15.76 20.64 3.39
CA LEU A 210 -15.12 19.33 3.61
C LEU A 210 -15.57 18.25 2.60
N ALA A 211 -16.56 18.56 1.76
CA ALA A 211 -17.00 17.69 0.66
C ALA A 211 -16.23 17.90 -0.65
N MET A 212 -15.19 18.76 -0.67
CA MET A 212 -14.41 19.09 -1.87
C MET A 212 -13.00 18.51 -1.92
N LEU A 213 -12.65 17.60 -1.00
CA LEU A 213 -11.46 16.73 -1.13
C LEU A 213 -11.86 15.25 -1.30
N SER A 214 -12.86 15.00 -2.12
CA SER A 214 -13.04 13.69 -2.74
C SER A 214 -12.69 13.79 -4.23
N PRO A 215 -11.41 13.93 -4.60
CA PRO A 215 -11.04 13.58 -5.96
C PRO A 215 -11.33 12.09 -6.13
N LYS A 216 -11.93 11.75 -7.26
CA LYS A 216 -12.34 10.39 -7.65
C LYS A 216 -11.13 9.43 -7.71
N THR A 217 -10.63 8.86 -6.61
CA THR A 217 -9.53 7.84 -6.69
C THR A 217 -9.52 6.85 -5.52
N SER A 218 -10.67 6.26 -5.18
CA SER A 218 -10.62 4.95 -4.55
C SER A 218 -11.42 4.01 -5.42
N SER A 219 -10.77 2.99 -5.98
CA SER A 219 -11.48 1.85 -6.58
C SER A 219 -12.52 1.27 -5.58
N CYS A 220 -12.33 1.51 -4.27
CA CYS A 220 -13.24 1.20 -3.17
C CYS A 220 -14.64 1.83 -3.27
N PRO A 221 -15.72 1.02 -3.25
CA PRO A 221 -17.08 1.51 -3.07
C PRO A 221 -17.25 2.21 -1.71
N LYS A 222 -18.10 3.23 -1.67
CA LYS A 222 -18.45 3.93 -0.42
C LYS A 222 -19.06 3.02 0.65
N SER A 223 -19.67 1.88 0.27
CA SER A 223 -20.23 0.90 1.23
C SER A 223 -19.16 0.22 2.07
N ILE A 224 -18.03 -0.17 1.45
CA ILE A 224 -16.89 -0.78 2.16
C ILE A 224 -16.24 0.25 3.10
N ASN A 225 -16.14 1.51 2.66
CA ASN A 225 -15.67 2.60 3.53
C ASN A 225 -16.66 2.88 4.67
N GLN A 226 -17.98 2.80 4.44
CA GLN A 226 -18.99 3.02 5.48
C GLN A 226 -18.99 1.92 6.55
N ASP A 227 -18.73 0.67 6.21
CA ASP A 227 -18.64 -0.40 7.22
C ASP A 227 -17.35 -0.31 8.04
N ALA A 228 -16.27 0.25 7.46
CA ALA A 228 -15.04 0.59 8.20
C ALA A 228 -15.17 1.87 9.05
N GLU A 229 -15.99 2.85 8.62
CA GLU A 229 -16.20 4.14 9.30
C GLU A 229 -17.34 4.12 10.33
N LYS A 230 -18.36 3.27 10.17
CA LYS A 230 -19.51 3.15 11.10
C LYS A 230 -19.18 2.67 12.51
N TRP A 231 -17.95 2.21 12.75
CA TRP A 231 -17.49 1.80 14.08
C TRP A 231 -16.62 2.84 14.79
N VAL A 232 -16.41 4.01 14.18
CA VAL A 232 -15.83 5.18 14.87
C VAL A 232 -16.97 5.98 15.49
N GLY A 233 -17.64 5.38 16.46
CA GLY A 233 -18.77 5.97 17.19
C GLY A 233 -18.44 6.05 18.66
N SER A 234 -18.15 7.27 19.12
CA SER A 234 -18.17 7.79 20.49
C SER A 234 -17.65 6.87 21.60
N ASP A 235 -16.51 7.21 22.18
CA ASP A 235 -16.44 7.39 23.64
C ASP A 235 -15.28 8.34 23.98
N HIS A 236 -15.62 9.37 24.76
CA HIS A 236 -14.68 10.26 25.42
C HIS A 236 -14.17 9.52 26.66
N ASP A 237 -13.11 8.73 26.56
CA ASP A 237 -12.48 8.14 27.74
C ASP A 237 -10.96 8.28 27.69
N PHE A 238 -10.49 9.21 28.51
CA PHE A 238 -9.23 9.27 29.24
C PHE A 238 -8.07 8.41 28.67
N GLU A 239 -7.22 9.04 27.86
CA GLU A 239 -5.95 8.45 27.41
C GLU A 239 -4.99 8.25 28.60
N ASP A 240 -4.64 6.99 28.86
CA ASP A 240 -3.54 6.59 29.74
C ASP A 240 -2.20 6.88 29.03
N PRO A 241 -1.30 7.72 29.58
CA PRO A 241 -0.02 8.08 28.95
C PRO A 241 1.03 6.95 28.93
N THR A 242 0.71 5.74 29.40
CA THR A 242 1.66 4.60 29.42
C THR A 242 1.45 3.56 28.31
N VAL A 243 0.47 3.75 27.43
CA VAL A 243 0.29 2.94 26.20
C VAL A 243 0.51 3.79 24.96
N MET A 244 1.72 4.35 24.81
CA MET A 244 2.24 4.73 23.48
C MET A 244 2.72 3.47 22.74
N GLN A 245 1.84 2.51 22.57
CA GLN A 245 2.03 1.46 21.58
C GLN A 245 1.58 2.07 20.26
N LEU A 246 2.55 2.62 19.53
CA LEU A 246 2.46 3.06 18.13
C LEU A 246 1.39 2.25 17.38
N ASN A 247 0.21 2.83 17.19
CA ASN A 247 -0.87 2.26 16.41
C ASN A 247 -0.50 2.41 14.92
N LEU A 248 0.59 1.76 14.50
CA LEU A 248 1.09 1.73 13.13
C LEU A 248 0.15 0.86 12.31
N LYS A 249 -0.94 1.47 11.85
CA LYS A 249 -1.88 0.82 10.94
C LYS A 249 -1.23 0.70 9.56
N VAL A 250 -0.72 -0.50 9.26
CA VAL A 250 -0.08 -0.85 7.99
C VAL A 250 -1.07 -0.65 6.85
N ARG A 251 -0.65 0.02 5.77
CA ARG A 251 -1.48 0.21 4.57
C ARG A 251 -1.28 -0.92 3.58
N ILE A 252 -2.37 -1.47 3.05
CA ILE A 252 -2.30 -2.61 2.12
C ILE A 252 -2.63 -2.15 0.71
N PHE A 253 -1.64 -2.24 -0.18
CA PHE A 253 -1.78 -1.95 -1.60
C PHE A 253 -1.82 -3.26 -2.37
N THR A 254 -2.77 -3.40 -3.29
CA THR A 254 -2.94 -4.65 -4.05
C THR A 254 -2.94 -4.36 -5.54
N TYR A 255 -2.05 -5.02 -6.27
CA TYR A 255 -1.88 -4.94 -7.72
C TYR A 255 -2.31 -6.27 -8.34
N LEU A 256 -3.48 -6.26 -8.97
CA LEU A 256 -3.98 -7.42 -9.72
C LEU A 256 -3.30 -7.49 -11.09
N ILE A 257 -2.61 -8.59 -11.38
CA ILE A 257 -1.90 -8.78 -12.63
C ILE A 257 -2.72 -9.60 -13.61
N GLY A 258 -2.87 -9.07 -14.82
CA GLY A 258 -3.58 -9.72 -15.92
C GLY A 258 -5.01 -9.22 -16.10
N ARG A 259 -5.67 -9.73 -17.15
CA ARG A 259 -7.01 -9.30 -17.57
C ARG A 259 -8.15 -10.05 -16.87
N GLU A 260 -7.85 -11.24 -16.34
CA GLU A 260 -8.82 -12.06 -15.64
C GLU A 260 -9.06 -11.49 -14.24
N ALA A 261 -10.33 -11.25 -13.92
CA ALA A 261 -10.75 -10.57 -12.69
C ALA A 261 -11.54 -11.48 -11.74
N ALA A 262 -11.45 -12.80 -11.90
CA ALA A 262 -12.27 -13.77 -11.16
C ALA A 262 -12.17 -13.61 -9.64
N PHE A 263 -11.08 -13.01 -9.15
CA PHE A 263 -10.83 -12.78 -7.72
C PHE A 263 -10.44 -11.31 -7.41
N ALA A 264 -10.79 -10.38 -8.29
CA ALA A 264 -10.47 -8.96 -8.11
C ALA A 264 -11.16 -8.36 -6.86
N ASP A 265 -12.36 -8.82 -6.54
CA ASP A 265 -13.14 -8.29 -5.42
C ASP A 265 -12.49 -8.56 -4.05
N ASN A 266 -11.85 -9.72 -3.88
CA ASN A 266 -11.13 -10.04 -2.64
C ASN A 266 -9.92 -9.13 -2.46
N LEU A 267 -9.09 -8.97 -3.49
CA LEU A 267 -7.94 -8.06 -3.48
C LEU A 267 -8.37 -6.62 -3.20
N LYS A 268 -9.43 -6.20 -3.87
CA LYS A 268 -10.04 -4.89 -3.69
C LYS A 268 -10.50 -4.68 -2.24
N TRP A 269 -11.21 -5.65 -1.67
CA TRP A 269 -11.64 -5.59 -0.27
C TRP A 269 -10.45 -5.47 0.68
N MET A 270 -9.40 -6.27 0.49
CA MET A 270 -8.18 -6.22 1.31
C MET A 270 -7.53 -4.84 1.30
N ALA A 271 -7.39 -4.20 0.14
CA ALA A 271 -6.85 -2.84 0.06
C ALA A 271 -7.74 -1.81 0.75
N CYS A 272 -9.05 -1.86 0.50
CA CYS A 272 -10.01 -0.89 1.02
C CYS A 272 -10.13 -0.96 2.54
N ALA A 273 -10.23 -2.17 3.10
CA ALA A 273 -10.39 -2.39 4.53
C ALA A 273 -9.17 -1.92 5.34
N ASN A 274 -8.00 -1.82 4.68
CA ASN A 274 -6.72 -1.43 5.26
C ASN A 274 -6.18 -0.08 4.71
N LYS A 275 -7.07 0.84 4.30
CA LYS A 275 -6.72 2.22 3.91
C LYS A 275 -5.67 2.35 2.79
N GLY A 276 -5.52 1.33 1.95
CA GLY A 276 -4.61 1.37 0.81
C GLY A 276 -5.34 1.61 -0.51
N PHE A 277 -4.81 1.01 -1.59
CA PHE A 277 -5.31 1.19 -2.95
C PHE A 277 -5.24 -0.11 -3.75
N PHE A 278 -6.26 -0.32 -4.59
CA PHE A 278 -6.36 -1.44 -5.51
C PHE A 278 -6.29 -0.93 -6.93
N THR A 279 -5.44 -1.55 -7.74
CA THR A 279 -5.39 -1.36 -9.18
C THR A 279 -5.15 -2.67 -9.92
N GLN A 280 -5.55 -2.71 -11.18
CA GLN A 280 -5.38 -3.84 -12.08
C GLN A 280 -4.43 -3.44 -13.22
N ILE A 281 -3.36 -4.21 -13.38
CA ILE A 281 -2.34 -4.01 -14.41
C ILE A 281 -2.47 -5.15 -15.43
N SER A 282 -3.02 -4.82 -16.59
CA SER A 282 -3.28 -5.80 -17.65
C SER A 282 -2.13 -5.92 -18.65
N THR A 283 -1.35 -4.85 -18.83
CA THR A 283 -0.26 -4.79 -19.81
C THR A 283 0.97 -4.09 -19.24
N LEU A 284 2.13 -4.27 -19.90
CA LEU A 284 3.37 -3.58 -19.52
C LEU A 284 3.27 -2.06 -19.65
N ALA A 285 2.47 -1.56 -20.59
CA ALA A 285 2.29 -0.12 -20.79
C ALA A 285 1.53 0.52 -19.61
N ASP A 286 0.63 -0.23 -18.97
CA ASP A 286 -0.18 0.27 -17.86
C ASP A 286 0.58 0.33 -16.53
N VAL A 287 1.77 -0.28 -16.44
CA VAL A 287 2.52 -0.43 -15.19
C VAL A 287 2.85 0.94 -14.58
N GLN A 288 3.46 1.82 -15.38
CA GLN A 288 3.99 3.10 -14.89
C GLN A 288 2.88 3.99 -14.31
N GLU A 289 1.76 4.12 -15.02
CA GLU A 289 0.64 4.95 -14.57
C GLU A 289 0.00 4.39 -13.28
N ASN A 290 -0.20 3.08 -13.21
CA ASN A 290 -0.89 2.45 -12.09
C ASN A 290 -0.05 2.38 -10.81
N VAL A 291 1.27 2.23 -10.92
CA VAL A 291 2.16 2.23 -9.76
C VAL A 291 2.17 3.62 -9.12
N MET A 292 2.18 4.70 -9.89
CA MET A 292 2.29 6.05 -9.33
C MET A 292 1.09 6.46 -8.45
N GLU A 293 -0.06 5.82 -8.58
CA GLU A 293 -1.27 6.14 -7.81
C GLU A 293 -1.13 5.89 -6.30
N TYR A 294 -0.27 4.96 -5.85
CA TYR A 294 -0.10 4.70 -4.41
C TYR A 294 0.45 5.94 -3.68
N LEU A 295 1.25 6.76 -4.36
CA LEU A 295 1.82 7.99 -3.80
C LEU A 295 0.72 9.00 -3.43
N HIS A 296 -0.38 9.05 -4.18
CA HIS A 296 -1.53 9.90 -3.85
C HIS A 296 -2.25 9.46 -2.57
N VAL A 297 -2.14 8.20 -2.18
CA VAL A 297 -2.68 7.71 -0.91
C VAL A 297 -1.71 8.02 0.23
N LEU A 298 -0.41 7.82 0.02
CA LEU A 298 0.63 8.11 1.01
C LEU A 298 0.79 9.61 1.30
N SER A 299 0.49 10.50 0.36
CA SER A 299 0.57 11.95 0.57
C SER A 299 -0.55 12.52 1.46
N ARG A 300 -1.68 11.80 1.64
CA ARG A 300 -2.86 12.35 2.35
C ARG A 300 -2.59 12.84 3.77
N PRO A 301 -1.84 12.13 4.63
CA PRO A 301 -1.52 12.63 5.97
C PRO A 301 -0.66 13.89 5.93
N LYS A 302 0.33 13.97 5.02
CA LYS A 302 1.15 15.16 4.81
C LYS A 302 0.34 16.40 4.42
N VAL A 303 -0.81 16.23 3.77
CA VAL A 303 -1.69 17.36 3.40
C VAL A 303 -2.54 17.84 4.58
N ILE A 304 -2.83 16.94 5.53
CA ILE A 304 -3.59 17.28 6.75
C ILE A 304 -2.68 17.96 7.75
N ASP A 305 -1.44 17.48 7.84
CA ASP A 305 -0.38 18.12 8.59
C ASP A 305 -0.06 19.47 7.92
N GLN A 306 -0.24 20.58 8.64
CA GLN A 306 -0.08 21.92 8.06
C GLN A 306 1.40 22.38 8.07
N GLU A 307 2.30 21.49 8.49
CA GLU A 307 3.73 21.74 8.52
C GLU A 307 4.35 21.52 7.13
N HIS A 308 5.07 22.53 6.65
CA HIS A 308 5.65 22.55 5.31
C HIS A 308 7.16 22.59 5.41
N ASP A 309 7.77 21.43 5.59
CA ASP A 309 9.22 21.31 5.66
C ASP A 309 9.86 21.38 4.27
N VAL A 310 10.96 22.11 4.19
CA VAL A 310 11.80 22.16 2.99
C VAL A 310 12.72 20.96 3.01
N VAL A 311 12.56 20.08 2.01
CA VAL A 311 13.41 18.88 1.84
C VAL A 311 14.31 19.08 0.62
N TRP A 312 15.58 18.71 0.75
CA TRP A 312 16.55 18.77 -0.34
C TRP A 312 16.70 17.39 -0.98
N THR A 313 16.72 17.35 -2.30
CA THR A 313 17.02 16.12 -3.05
C THR A 313 18.51 15.92 -3.16
N GLU A 314 18.90 14.68 -3.40
CA GLU A 314 20.25 14.35 -3.85
C GLU A 314 20.59 15.04 -5.18
N ALA A 315 21.89 15.10 -5.50
CA ALA A 315 22.34 15.59 -6.79
C ALA A 315 21.86 14.66 -7.92
N TYR A 316 21.26 15.26 -8.95
CA TYR A 316 20.82 14.56 -10.17
C TYR A 316 21.16 15.40 -11.40
N ILE A 317 21.23 14.75 -12.57
CA ILE A 317 21.41 15.44 -13.85
C ILE A 317 20.07 16.06 -14.24
N ASP A 318 20.05 17.39 -14.42
CA ASP A 318 18.84 18.11 -14.82
C ASP A 318 18.39 17.70 -16.23
N SER A 319 17.08 17.65 -16.43
CA SER A 319 16.41 17.11 -17.62
C SER A 319 16.19 18.15 -18.70
#